data_AF-A0A356QYD8-F1
#
_entry.id   AF-A0A356QYD8-F1
#
_cell.length_a   1.000
_cell.length_b   1.000
_cell.length_c   1.000
_cell.angle_alpha   90.00
_cell.angle_beta   90.00
_cell.angle_gamma   90.00
#
_symmetry.space_group_name_H-M   'P 1'
#
loop_
_entity.id
_entity.type
_entity.pdbx_description
1 polymer ?
#
loop_
_entity_poly.entity_id
_entity_poly.type
_entity_poly.pdbx_seq_one_letter_code
_entity_poly.pdbx_strand_id
1 'polypeptide(L)'
;GSGLDGSIGAVPGTDSSGASMFVELASAAGFKGDGPFAPESYDAAALIMLAMQAAGSSNSQDFKAKVMDVANAPGKKVYPGDLNAALEYIANGGDVDYVGASAVELIGPGESAGSYRQILVDGGKNTTVGYR
;
A
#
# COMPACT_ATOMS: atom_id res chain seq x y z
N GLY A 1 -12.74 -25.16 -2.62
CA GLY A 1 -13.13 -26.55 -2.88
C GLY A 1 -13.70 -26.66 -4.28
N SER A 2 -13.82 -27.86 -4.85
CA SER A 2 -14.24 -28.06 -6.25
C SER A 2 -15.57 -27.40 -6.64
N GLY A 3 -16.49 -27.22 -5.68
CA GLY A 3 -17.73 -26.47 -5.91
C GLY A 3 -17.57 -24.97 -6.17
N LEU A 4 -16.35 -24.42 -6.05
CA LEU A 4 -16.03 -23.03 -6.38
C LEU A 4 -15.31 -22.88 -7.73
N ASP A 5 -14.88 -23.97 -8.36
CA ASP A 5 -14.14 -23.90 -9.61
C ASP A 5 -14.98 -23.25 -10.71
N GLY A 6 -14.38 -22.34 -11.48
CA GLY A 6 -15.07 -21.50 -12.45
C GLY A 6 -15.70 -20.22 -11.89
N SER A 7 -15.69 -20.01 -10.57
CA SER A 7 -16.18 -18.78 -9.95
C SER A 7 -15.24 -17.61 -10.19
N ILE A 8 -15.81 -16.41 -10.34
CA ILE A 8 -15.07 -15.15 -10.50
C ILE A 8 -15.23 -14.30 -9.23
N GLY A 9 -14.16 -13.63 -8.82
CA GLY A 9 -14.16 -12.68 -7.72
C GLY A 9 -13.40 -11.40 -8.05
N ALA A 10 -13.63 -10.35 -7.27
CA ALA A 10 -12.80 -9.16 -7.24
C ALA A 10 -12.25 -8.99 -5.82
N VAL A 11 -10.94 -8.80 -5.70
CA VAL A 11 -10.23 -8.53 -4.45
C VAL A 11 -9.39 -7.27 -4.63
N PRO A 12 -9.03 -6.55 -3.55
CA PRO A 12 -8.06 -5.48 -3.66
C PRO A 12 -6.75 -5.98 -4.27
N GLY A 13 -6.13 -5.14 -5.10
CA GLY A 13 -4.83 -5.43 -5.68
C GLY A 13 -4.52 -4.59 -6.91
N THR A 14 -3.23 -4.45 -7.18
CA THR A 14 -2.64 -3.68 -8.28
C THR A 14 -1.53 -4.49 -8.95
N ASP A 15 -1.16 -4.11 -10.17
CA ASP A 15 0.03 -4.59 -10.90
C ASP A 15 1.22 -3.61 -10.76
N SER A 16 1.16 -2.68 -9.80
CA SER A 16 2.21 -1.72 -9.54
C SER A 16 3.55 -2.38 -9.17
N SER A 17 4.65 -1.69 -9.45
CA SER A 17 5.99 -2.14 -9.03
C SER A 17 6.11 -2.27 -7.51
N GLY A 18 5.38 -1.45 -6.75
CA GLY A 18 5.34 -1.51 -5.30
C GLY A 18 4.77 -2.82 -4.77
N ALA A 19 3.77 -3.39 -5.44
CA ALA A 19 3.18 -4.67 -5.05
C ALA A 19 4.22 -5.81 -5.12
N SER A 20 5.00 -5.89 -6.19
CA SER A 20 6.08 -6.89 -6.33
C SER A 20 7.18 -6.70 -5.28
N MET A 21 7.61 -5.45 -5.04
CA MET A 21 8.60 -5.13 -4.01
C MET A 21 8.13 -5.58 -2.62
N PHE A 22 6.87 -5.33 -2.28
CA PHE A 22 6.29 -5.75 -1.00
C PHE A 22 6.25 -7.28 -0.86
N VAL A 23 5.87 -8.00 -1.91
CA VAL A 23 5.86 -9.48 -1.87
C VAL A 23 7.25 -10.04 -1.61
N GLU A 24 8.29 -9.48 -2.24
CA GLU A 24 9.68 -9.88 -2.00
C GLU A 24 10.12 -9.60 -0.56
N LEU A 25 9.83 -8.40 -0.04
CA LEU A 25 10.14 -8.01 1.35
C LEU A 25 9.40 -8.89 2.38
N ALA A 26 8.11 -9.14 2.16
CA ALA A 26 7.31 -9.99 3.03
C ALA A 26 7.86 -11.42 3.04
N SER A 27 8.19 -11.97 1.86
CA SER A 27 8.78 -13.30 1.74
C SER A 27 10.13 -13.39 2.45
N ALA A 28 10.99 -12.38 2.30
CA ALA A 28 12.28 -12.31 3.00
C ALA A 28 12.10 -12.25 4.52
N ALA A 29 11.03 -11.63 5.00
CA ALA A 29 10.64 -11.56 6.41
C ALA A 29 9.87 -12.80 6.91
N GLY A 30 9.60 -13.79 6.05
CA GLY A 30 8.90 -15.03 6.40
C GLY A 30 7.36 -14.95 6.39
N PHE A 31 6.79 -13.91 5.78
CA PHE A 31 5.35 -13.70 5.64
C PHE A 31 4.88 -13.85 4.19
N LYS A 32 3.57 -14.10 4.01
CA LYS A 32 2.93 -14.09 2.68
C LYS A 32 2.39 -12.70 2.38
N GLY A 33 3.02 -12.00 1.43
CA GLY A 33 2.63 -10.65 1.01
C GLY A 33 1.57 -10.59 -0.10
N ASP A 34 1.16 -11.74 -0.67
CA ASP A 34 0.24 -11.83 -1.81
C ASP A 34 -1.24 -12.02 -1.41
N GLY A 35 -1.51 -12.02 -0.10
CA GLY A 35 -2.83 -12.12 0.47
C GLY A 35 -3.68 -10.87 0.22
N PRO A 36 -5.02 -11.00 0.17
CA PRO A 36 -5.90 -9.84 0.09
C PRO A 36 -5.70 -8.95 1.32
N PHE A 37 -5.61 -7.63 1.13
CA PHE A 37 -5.40 -6.61 2.17
C PHE A 37 -3.99 -6.53 2.78
N ALA A 38 -3.05 -7.42 2.43
CA ALA A 38 -1.69 -7.35 2.96
C ALA A 38 -0.94 -6.09 2.48
N PRO A 39 -0.95 -5.73 1.18
CA PRO A 39 -0.38 -4.46 0.70
C PRO A 39 -1.03 -3.24 1.36
N GLU A 40 -2.36 -3.23 1.51
CA GLU A 40 -3.12 -2.12 2.07
C GLU A 40 -2.81 -1.91 3.55
N SER A 41 -2.61 -3.00 4.31
CA SER A 41 -2.22 -2.94 5.71
C SER A 41 -0.80 -2.40 5.89
N TYR A 42 0.11 -2.77 4.98
CA TYR A 42 1.47 -2.23 4.96
C TYR A 42 1.45 -0.72 4.68
N ASP A 43 0.69 -0.31 3.67
CA ASP A 43 0.56 1.10 3.29
C ASP A 43 -0.04 1.95 4.41
N ALA A 44 -1.08 1.46 5.09
CA ALA A 44 -1.67 2.16 6.22
C ALA A 44 -0.66 2.39 7.36
N ALA A 45 0.16 1.38 7.67
CA ALA A 45 1.19 1.50 8.70
C ALA A 45 2.29 2.50 8.27
N ALA A 46 2.73 2.44 7.01
CA ALA A 46 3.71 3.37 6.46
C ALA A 46 3.21 4.82 6.47
N LEU A 47 1.98 5.06 6.01
CA LEU A 47 1.37 6.40 6.01
C LEU A 47 1.28 6.99 7.41
N ILE A 48 0.85 6.22 8.41
CA ILE A 48 0.80 6.68 9.81
C ILE A 48 2.21 7.06 10.29
N MET A 49 3.20 6.23 10.02
CA MET A 49 4.59 6.46 10.45
C MET A 49 5.20 7.69 9.78
N LEU A 50 5.02 7.86 8.47
CA LEU A 50 5.51 9.02 7.72
C LEU A 50 4.80 10.30 8.16
N ALA A 51 3.49 10.25 8.41
CA ALA A 51 2.72 11.38 8.92
C ALA A 51 3.18 11.80 10.31
N MET A 52 3.48 10.84 11.20
CA MET A 52 4.06 11.13 12.52
C MET A 52 5.42 11.84 12.39
N GLN A 53 6.27 11.37 11.48
CA GLN A 53 7.57 11.99 11.20
C GLN A 53 7.41 13.42 10.66
N ALA A 54 6.46 13.64 9.74
CA ALA A 54 6.17 14.96 9.17
C ALA A 54 5.56 15.93 10.19
N ALA A 55 4.81 15.42 11.16
CA ALA A 55 4.27 16.21 12.26
C ALA A 55 5.28 16.45 13.39
N GLY A 56 6.36 15.67 13.45
CA GLY A 56 7.26 15.63 14.61
C GLY A 56 6.56 15.15 15.89
N SER A 57 5.47 14.39 15.77
CA SER A 57 4.61 13.99 16.89
C SER A 57 3.91 12.65 16.63
N SER A 58 3.75 11.85 17.67
CA SER A 58 2.97 10.61 17.65
C SER A 58 1.52 10.81 18.12
N ASN A 59 1.11 12.04 18.47
CA ASN A 59 -0.26 12.34 18.85
C ASN A 59 -1.17 12.40 17.60
N SER A 60 -2.28 11.67 17.62
CA SER A 60 -3.20 11.59 16.49
C SER A 60 -3.82 12.92 16.09
N GLN A 61 -3.96 13.87 17.02
CA GLN A 61 -4.45 15.20 16.67
C GLN A 61 -3.46 16.01 15.84
N ASP A 62 -2.16 15.69 15.96
CA ASP A 62 -1.09 16.41 15.27
C ASP A 62 -0.85 15.80 13.88
N PHE A 63 -0.72 14.47 13.79
CA PHE A 63 -0.37 13.82 12.52
C PHE A 63 -1.54 13.58 11.56
N LYS A 64 -2.81 13.63 12.02
CA LYS A 64 -3.97 13.37 11.14
C LYS A 64 -4.01 14.27 9.90
N ALA A 65 -3.55 15.51 10.03
CA ALA A 65 -3.50 16.46 8.92
C ALA A 65 -2.36 16.15 7.94
N LYS A 66 -1.36 15.38 8.36
CA LYS A 66 -0.17 15.02 7.57
C LYS A 66 -0.34 13.76 6.73
N VAL A 67 -1.40 12.98 6.96
CA VAL A 67 -1.64 11.75 6.19
C VAL A 67 -1.80 12.04 4.70
N MET A 68 -2.57 13.08 4.34
CA MET A 68 -2.73 13.49 2.94
C MET A 68 -1.43 14.08 2.36
N ASP A 69 -0.70 14.86 3.17
CA ASP A 69 0.54 15.51 2.76
C ASP A 69 1.62 14.49 2.34
N VAL A 70 1.69 13.33 3.00
CA VAL A 70 2.70 12.29 2.69
C VAL A 70 2.22 11.26 1.67
N ALA A 71 0.91 11.16 1.43
CA ALA A 71 0.31 10.14 0.57
C ALA A 71 0.30 10.51 -0.91
N ASN A 72 0.40 11.79 -1.24
CA ASN A 72 0.13 12.29 -2.58
C ASN A 72 1.22 13.26 -3.05
N ALA A 73 1.28 13.47 -4.36
CA ALA A 73 2.13 14.51 -4.94
C ALA A 73 1.76 15.92 -4.43
N PRO A 74 2.74 16.85 -4.35
CA PRO A 74 4.13 16.74 -4.78
C PRO A 74 5.05 16.11 -3.72
N GLY A 75 6.14 15.45 -4.15
CA GLY A 75 7.14 14.93 -3.23
C GLY A 75 8.09 13.93 -3.88
N LYS A 76 9.09 13.49 -3.13
CA LYS A 76 9.93 12.35 -3.54
C LYS A 76 9.10 11.07 -3.46
N LYS A 77 9.03 10.30 -4.54
CA LYS A 77 8.35 9.00 -4.54
C LYS A 77 8.99 8.02 -3.56
N VAL A 78 8.16 7.38 -2.75
CA VAL A 78 8.56 6.39 -1.75
C VAL A 78 7.83 5.07 -2.01
N TYR A 79 8.61 3.98 -2.10
CA TYR A 79 8.11 2.63 -2.34
C TYR A 79 8.37 1.71 -1.14
N PRO A 80 7.81 0.49 -1.13
CA PRO A 80 8.17 -0.52 -0.15
C PRO A 80 9.69 -0.75 -0.13
N GLY A 81 10.29 -0.72 1.07
CA GLY A 81 11.74 -0.81 1.27
C GLY A 81 12.44 0.54 1.46
N ASP A 82 11.81 1.66 1.06
CA ASP A 82 12.42 3.00 1.17
C ASP A 82 12.09 3.72 2.49
N LEU A 83 11.33 3.09 3.40
CA LEU A 83 10.75 3.76 4.57
C LEU A 83 11.79 4.46 5.46
N ASN A 84 12.96 3.84 5.69
CA ASN A 84 14.01 4.48 6.49
C ASN A 84 14.52 5.77 5.81
N ALA A 85 14.81 5.70 4.51
CA ALA A 85 15.27 6.86 3.75
C ALA A 85 14.20 7.95 3.65
N ALA A 86 12.92 7.57 3.60
CA ALA A 86 11.79 8.51 3.62
C ALA A 86 11.70 9.24 4.97
N LEU A 87 11.83 8.52 6.09
CA LEU A 87 11.82 9.11 7.42
C LEU A 87 12.96 10.13 7.61
N GLU A 88 14.18 9.77 7.18
CA GLU A 88 15.33 10.67 7.21
C GLU A 88 15.11 11.89 6.31
N TYR A 89 14.52 11.72 5.12
CA TYR A 89 14.24 12.81 4.20
C TYR A 89 13.20 13.80 4.78
N ILE A 90 12.13 13.29 5.39
CA ILE A 90 11.12 14.10 6.08
C ILE A 90 11.72 14.83 7.29
N ALA A 91 12.57 14.15 8.07
CA ALA A 91 13.25 14.77 9.20
C ALA A 91 14.15 15.95 8.78
N ASN A 92 14.65 15.95 7.55
CA ASN A 92 15.42 17.04 6.96
C ASN A 92 14.54 18.10 6.26
N GLY A 93 13.21 18.03 6.42
CA GLY A 93 12.25 19.01 5.91
C GLY A 93 11.80 18.79 4.47
N GLY A 94 12.00 17.58 3.91
CA GLY A 94 11.55 17.25 2.56
C GLY A 94 10.17 16.61 2.51
N ASP A 95 9.42 16.88 1.43
CA ASP A 95 8.09 16.30 1.18
C ASP A 95 8.15 14.98 0.38
N VAL A 96 7.29 14.03 0.71
CA VAL A 96 7.23 12.70 0.07
C VAL A 96 5.90 12.45 -0.62
N ASP A 97 5.95 11.63 -1.66
CA ASP A 97 4.81 11.09 -2.40
C ASP A 97 4.82 9.56 -2.17
N TYR A 98 4.13 9.09 -1.13
CA TYR A 98 4.13 7.67 -0.78
C TYR A 98 3.25 6.86 -1.73
N VAL A 99 3.88 6.13 -2.65
CA VAL A 99 3.19 5.28 -3.63
C VAL A 99 2.81 3.92 -3.03
N GLY A 100 3.68 3.37 -2.17
CA GLY A 100 3.38 2.14 -1.42
C GLY A 100 3.23 0.86 -2.26
N ALA A 101 2.72 -0.18 -1.61
CA ALA A 101 2.51 -1.51 -2.16
C ALA A 101 1.19 -1.64 -2.93
N SER A 102 0.15 -0.92 -2.50
CA SER A 102 -1.17 -0.92 -3.13
C SER A 102 -1.36 0.17 -4.20
N ALA A 103 -0.29 0.94 -4.51
CA ALA A 103 -0.36 2.16 -5.32
C ALA A 103 -1.35 3.15 -4.72
N VAL A 104 -1.14 3.47 -3.44
CA VAL A 104 -2.05 4.33 -2.69
C VAL A 104 -2.03 5.74 -3.26
N GLU A 105 -3.22 6.31 -3.43
CA GLU A 105 -3.46 7.71 -3.75
C GLU A 105 -4.74 8.08 -3.00
N LEU A 106 -4.67 9.09 -2.14
CA LEU A 106 -5.80 9.49 -1.33
C LEU A 106 -6.56 10.64 -1.97
N ILE A 107 -7.85 10.43 -2.22
CA ILE A 107 -8.75 11.40 -2.86
C ILE A 107 -9.79 11.94 -1.86
N GLY A 108 -10.32 13.12 -2.16
CA GLY A 108 -11.40 13.75 -1.41
C GLY A 108 -11.11 13.83 0.10
N PRO A 109 -11.94 13.23 0.97
CA PRO A 109 -11.75 13.25 2.42
C PRO A 109 -10.68 12.27 2.93
N GLY A 110 -9.96 11.56 2.06
CA GLY A 110 -8.92 10.57 2.42
C GLY A 110 -9.25 9.13 2.01
N GLU A 111 -10.08 8.94 1.00
CA GLU A 111 -10.40 7.62 0.44
C GLU A 111 -9.29 7.17 -0.50
N SER A 112 -8.94 5.87 -0.52
CA SER A 112 -8.04 5.35 -1.54
C SER A 112 -8.74 5.35 -2.89
N ALA A 113 -8.12 5.94 -3.92
CA ALA A 113 -8.60 5.84 -5.31
C ALA A 113 -8.73 4.35 -5.73
N GLY A 114 -7.82 3.51 -5.25
CA GLY A 114 -7.93 2.06 -5.26
C GLY A 114 -7.78 1.40 -6.63
N SER A 115 -7.50 0.10 -6.60
CA SER A 115 -7.52 -0.81 -7.75
C SER A 115 -7.99 -2.19 -7.28
N TYR A 116 -8.69 -2.90 -8.15
CA TYR A 116 -9.20 -4.24 -7.91
C TYR A 116 -8.53 -5.25 -8.83
N ARG A 117 -8.03 -6.33 -8.23
CA ARG A 117 -7.59 -7.54 -8.91
C ARG A 117 -8.76 -8.48 -9.12
N GLN A 118 -8.98 -8.89 -10.36
CA GLN A 118 -9.98 -9.89 -10.73
C GLN A 118 -9.36 -11.29 -10.65
N ILE A 119 -10.07 -12.21 -10.00
CA ILE A 119 -9.62 -13.58 -9.77
C ILE A 119 -10.59 -14.61 -10.36
N LEU A 120 -10.04 -15.71 -10.86
CA LEU A 120 -10.74 -16.94 -11.23
C LEU A 120 -10.31 -18.07 -10.30
N VAL A 121 -11.27 -18.80 -9.75
CA VAL A 121 -10.98 -20.05 -9.04
C VAL A 121 -10.78 -21.16 -10.07
N ASP A 122 -9.54 -21.62 -10.24
CA ASP A 122 -9.17 -22.71 -11.13
C ASP A 122 -8.44 -23.80 -10.34
N GLY A 123 -8.96 -25.03 -10.39
CA GLY A 123 -8.42 -26.17 -9.63
C GLY A 123 -8.31 -25.91 -8.13
N GLY A 124 -9.28 -25.19 -7.55
CA GLY A 124 -9.28 -24.79 -6.15
C GLY A 124 -8.28 -23.69 -5.78
N LYS A 125 -7.64 -23.03 -6.75
CA LYS A 125 -6.67 -21.94 -6.54
C LYS A 125 -7.17 -20.64 -7.15
N ASN A 126 -6.87 -19.52 -6.50
CA ASN A 126 -7.13 -18.20 -7.08
C ASN A 126 -6.04 -17.88 -8.12
N THR A 127 -6.46 -17.61 -9.35
CA THR A 127 -5.62 -17.14 -10.45
C THR A 127 -6.02 -15.71 -10.83
N THR A 128 -5.06 -14.88 -11.20
CA THR A 128 -5.36 -13.49 -11.59
C THR A 128 -5.72 -13.43 -13.07
N VAL A 129 -6.84 -12.77 -13.40
CA VAL A 129 -7.31 -12.63 -14.79
C VAL A 129 -7.32 -11.17 -15.28
N GLY A 130 -7.12 -10.19 -14.38
CA GLY A 130 -7.01 -8.78 -14.75
C GLY A 130 -7.03 -7.83 -13.55
N TYR A 131 -6.94 -6.53 -13.82
CA TYR A 131 -7.02 -5.42 -12.86
C TYR A 131 -7.99 -4.35 -13.38
N ARG A 132 -8.66 -3.60 -12.49
CA ARG A 132 -9.57 -2.49 -12.84
C ARG A 132 -9.68 -1.45 -11.74
#